data_AF-A0A1V5GBU3-F1
#
_entry.id   AF-A0A1V5GBU3-F1
#
_cell.length_a   1.000
_cell.length_b   1.000
_cell.length_c   1.000
_cell.angle_alpha   90.00
_cell.angle_beta   90.00
_cell.angle_gamma   90.00
#
_symmetry.space_group_name_H-M   'P 1'
#
loop_
_entity.id
_entity.type
_entity.pdbx_description
1 polymer ?
#
loop_
_entity_poly.entity_id
_entity_poly.type
_entity_poly.pdbx_seq_one_letter_code
_entity_poly.pdbx_strand_id
1 'polypeptide(L)' 'MRKAIGINDRFVFINELFRGDESMYERCIKTINSFNIYAEAEYWISRELKVKLGWDNNNPTVQQFDQLVKRRFS' A
#
# COMPACT_ATOMS: atom_id res chain seq x y z
N MET A 1 23.59 3.69 -5.30
CA MET A 1 22.42 4.18 -6.05
C MET A 1 21.16 3.87 -5.23
N ARG A 2 20.72 4.79 -4.38
CA ARG A 2 19.57 4.61 -3.46
C ARG A 2 18.89 5.96 -3.27
N LYS A 3 18.16 6.46 -4.28
CA LYS A 3 17.43 7.76 -4.21
C LYS A 3 16.67 7.95 -5.53
N ALA A 4 15.51 7.30 -5.67
CA ALA A 4 14.49 7.63 -6.70
C ALA A 4 13.20 6.82 -6.49
N ILE A 5 13.32 5.58 -6.00
CA ILE A 5 12.18 4.64 -5.94
C ILE A 5 11.05 5.16 -5.03
N GLY A 6 11.37 5.77 -3.88
CA GLY A 6 10.35 6.18 -2.90
C GLY A 6 9.39 7.30 -3.28
N ILE A 7 9.70 8.15 -4.29
CA ILE A 7 8.80 9.24 -4.71
C ILE A 7 7.93 8.80 -5.90
N ASN A 8 8.48 8.01 -6.82
CA ASN A 8 7.74 7.54 -7.98
C ASN A 8 6.64 6.54 -7.60
N ASP A 9 6.89 5.73 -6.58
CA ASP A 9 5.95 4.71 -6.12
C ASP A 9 4.64 5.32 -5.59
N ARG A 10 4.69 6.51 -4.97
CA ARG A 10 3.48 7.18 -4.48
C ARG A 10 2.49 7.50 -5.61
N PHE A 11 2.98 8.10 -6.69
CA PHE A 11 2.13 8.45 -7.83
C PHE A 11 1.55 7.21 -8.50
N VAL A 12 2.36 6.14 -8.65
CA VAL A 12 1.90 4.86 -9.19
C VAL A 12 0.83 4.24 -8.31
N PHE A 13 1.04 4.15 -7.00
CA PHE A 13 0.04 3.60 -6.08
C PHE A 13 -1.26 4.39 -6.10
N ILE A 14 -1.19 5.73 -6.04
CA ILE A 14 -2.39 6.57 -6.07
C ILE A 14 -3.20 6.28 -7.34
N ASN A 15 -2.57 6.25 -8.51
CA ASN A 15 -3.29 6.04 -9.77
C ASN A 15 -3.78 4.60 -9.93
N GLU A 16 -2.94 3.61 -9.72
CA GLU A 16 -3.26 2.22 -10.06
C GLU A 16 -4.06 1.50 -8.96
N LEU A 17 -3.77 1.82 -7.70
CA LEU A 17 -4.38 1.12 -6.57
C LEU A 17 -5.51 1.94 -5.93
N PHE A 18 -5.39 3.27 -5.91
CA PHE A 18 -6.37 4.16 -5.28
C PHE A 18 -7.21 4.95 -6.30
N ARG A 19 -7.13 4.61 -7.60
CA ARG A 19 -7.94 5.20 -8.69
C ARG A 19 -7.84 6.73 -8.77
N GLY A 20 -6.67 7.27 -8.42
CA GLY A 20 -6.41 8.72 -8.39
C GLY A 20 -6.83 9.41 -7.07
N ASP A 21 -7.43 8.70 -6.12
CA ASP A 21 -7.84 9.27 -4.83
C ASP A 21 -6.65 9.39 -3.86
N GLU A 22 -5.92 10.50 -3.99
CA GLU A 22 -4.81 10.87 -3.11
C GLU A 22 -5.23 10.98 -1.64
N SER A 23 -6.45 11.47 -1.37
CA SER A 23 -6.94 11.62 0.00
C SER A 23 -7.21 10.27 0.67
N MET A 24 -7.72 9.30 -0.08
CA MET A 24 -7.87 7.92 0.38
C MET A 24 -6.51 7.29 0.63
N TYR A 25 -5.56 7.43 -0.30
CA TYR A 25 -4.19 6.93 -0.14
C TYR A 25 -3.58 7.41 1.18
N GLU A 26 -3.56 8.72 1.43
CA GLU A 26 -2.98 9.30 2.64
C GLU A 26 -3.64 8.78 3.93
N ARG A 27 -4.97 8.66 3.96
CA ARG A 27 -5.68 8.08 5.11
C ARG A 27 -5.31 6.62 5.32
N CYS A 28 -5.28 5.81 4.27
CA CYS A 28 -4.93 4.39 4.36
C CYS A 28 -3.49 4.18 4.81
N ILE A 29 -2.54 4.95 4.29
CA ILE A 29 -1.13 4.92 4.73
C ILE A 29 -1.01 5.29 6.21
N LYS A 30 -1.75 6.30 6.68
CA LYS A 30 -1.77 6.66 8.11
C LYS A 30 -2.29 5.52 8.98
N THR A 31 -3.38 4.86 8.57
CA THR A 31 -3.92 3.69 9.28
C THR A 31 -2.92 2.54 9.30
N ILE A 32 -2.33 2.19 8.15
CA ILE A 32 -1.33 1.13 8.04
C ILE A 32 -0.15 1.39 8.99
N ASN A 33 0.36 2.62 9.01
CA ASN A 33 1.49 2.99 9.87
C ASN A 33 1.15 3.03 11.37
N SER A 34 -0.12 2.99 11.76
CA SER A 34 -0.55 2.97 13.16
C SER A 34 -0.61 1.56 13.78
N PHE A 35 -0.51 0.50 12.97
CA PHE A 35 -0.42 -0.86 13.50
C PHE A 35 0.93 -1.11 14.18
N ASN A 36 0.95 -2.05 15.12
CA ASN A 36 2.18 -2.40 15.85
C ASN A 36 2.96 -3.52 15.17
N ILE A 37 2.28 -4.41 14.44
CA ILE A 37 2.89 -5.58 13.79
C ILE A 37 2.39 -5.76 12.36
N TYR A 38 3.21 -6.40 11.53
CA TYR A 38 2.89 -6.66 10.12
C TYR A 38 1.58 -7.44 9.94
N ALA A 39 1.32 -8.45 10.78
CA ALA A 39 0.13 -9.31 10.65
C ALA A 39 -1.18 -8.52 10.76
N GLU A 40 -1.26 -7.52 11.64
CA GLU A 40 -2.45 -6.66 11.78
C GLU A 40 -2.63 -5.77 10.54
N ALA A 41 -1.54 -5.17 10.06
CA ALA A 41 -1.54 -4.34 8.86
C ALA A 41 -1.92 -5.14 7.60
N GLU A 42 -1.35 -6.34 7.42
CA GLU A 42 -1.63 -7.23 6.30
C GLU A 42 -3.11 -7.67 6.29
N TYR A 43 -3.64 -8.05 7.46
CA TYR A 43 -5.05 -8.39 7.60
C TYR A 43 -5.98 -7.22 7.22
N TRP A 44 -5.65 -6.02 7.69
CA TRP A 44 -6.40 -4.82 7.35
C TRP A 44 -6.33 -4.49 5.86
N ILE A 45 -5.13 -4.51 5.24
CA ILE A 45 -4.94 -4.29 3.80
C ILE A 45 -5.77 -5.27 2.97
N SER A 46 -5.75 -6.55 3.34
CA SER A 46 -6.52 -7.57 2.65
C SER A 46 -8.02 -7.26 2.64
N ARG A 47 -8.59 -6.91 3.80
CA ARG A 47 -10.03 -6.67 3.93
C ARG A 47 -10.49 -5.30 3.43
N GLU A 48 -9.70 -4.26 3.67
CA GLU A 48 -10.12 -2.88 3.46
C GLU A 48 -9.64 -2.30 2.14
N LEU A 49 -8.54 -2.81 1.59
CA LEU A 49 -8.01 -2.37 0.30
C LEU A 49 -8.26 -3.45 -0.76
N LYS A 50 -7.69 -4.65 -0.60
CA LYS A 50 -7.72 -5.65 -1.68
C LYS A 50 -9.13 -6.10 -2.02
N VAL A 51 -9.93 -6.44 -1.00
CA VAL A 51 -11.32 -6.86 -1.21
C VAL A 51 -12.22 -5.70 -1.66
N LYS A 52 -12.15 -4.53 -1.01
CA LYS A 52 -13.09 -3.43 -1.28
C LYS A 52 -12.77 -2.65 -2.56
N LEU A 53 -11.48 -2.47 -2.88
CA LEU A 53 -11.05 -1.78 -4.09
C LEU A 53 -10.86 -2.73 -5.27
N GLY A 54 -10.92 -4.03 -5.03
CA GLY A 54 -10.77 -5.07 -6.06
C GLY A 54 -9.35 -5.19 -6.57
N TRP A 55 -8.35 -5.10 -5.69
CA TRP A 55 -6.95 -5.26 -6.10
C TRP A 55 -6.65 -6.71 -6.46
N ASP A 56 -5.97 -6.91 -7.58
CA ASP A 56 -5.48 -8.22 -8.01
C ASP A 56 -4.13 -8.50 -7.34
N ASN A 57 -4.01 -9.63 -6.63
CA ASN A 57 -2.77 -10.05 -5.99
C ASN A 57 -1.65 -10.40 -6.99
N ASN A 58 -2.00 -10.66 -8.25
CA ASN A 58 -1.04 -10.87 -9.33
C ASN A 58 -0.57 -9.56 -9.97
N ASN A 59 -1.19 -8.43 -9.64
CA ASN A 59 -0.76 -7.12 -10.13
C ASN A 59 0.61 -6.76 -9.50
N PRO A 60 1.64 -6.46 -10.32
CA PRO A 60 2.97 -6.12 -9.83
C PRO A 60 2.99 -4.95 -8.84
N THR A 61 2.13 -3.97 -9.03
CA THR A 61 2.00 -2.78 -8.17
C THR A 61 1.42 -3.14 -6.80
N VAL A 62 0.49 -4.10 -6.74
CA VAL A 62 0.00 -4.65 -5.46
C VAL A 62 1.10 -5.38 -4.72
N GLN A 63 1.88 -6.21 -5.42
CA GLN A 63 3.00 -6.94 -4.83
C GLN A 63 4.11 -6.00 -4.33
N GLN A 64 4.40 -4.94 -5.08
CA GLN A 64 5.34 -3.90 -4.67
C GLN A 64 4.85 -3.16 -3.43
N PHE A 65 3.56 -2.80 -3.38
CA PHE A 65 2.94 -2.18 -2.20
C PHE A 65 3.08 -3.08 -0.97
N ASP A 66 2.71 -4.36 -1.08
CA ASP A 66 2.82 -5.34 0.02
C ASP A 66 4.27 -5.47 0.50
N GLN A 67 5.26 -5.52 -0.41
CA GLN A 67 6.68 -5.58 -0.04
C GLN A 67 7.15 -4.34 0.72
N LEU A 68 6.70 -3.14 0.32
CA LEU A 68 7.05 -1.90 1.01
C LEU A 68 6.43 -1.86 2.41
N VAL A 69 5.17 -2.27 2.54
CA VAL A 69 4.52 -2.39 3.85
C VAL A 69 5.27 -3.41 4.70
N LYS A 70 5.63 -4.58 4.18
CA LYS A 70 6.38 -5.59 4.94
C LYS A 70 7.72 -5.07 5.47
N ARG A 71 8.47 -4.32 4.64
CA ARG A 71 9.74 -3.69 5.04
C ARG A 71 9.57 -2.66 6.16
N ARG A 72 8.42 -2.01 6.27
CA ARG A 72 8.14 -1.00 7.32
C ARG A 72 8.01 -1.62 8.72
N PHE A 73 7.65 -2.90 8.81
CA PHE A 73 7.46 -3.64 10.05
C PHE A 73 8.62 -4.61 10.37
N SER A 74 9.69 -4.57 9.56
CA SER A 74 10.92 -5.34 9.77
C SER A 74 11.97 -4.53 10.52
#